data_AF-A0A813LE04-F1
#
_entry.id   AF-A0A813LE04-F1
#
_cell.length_a   1.000
_cell.length_b   1.000
_cell.length_c   1.000
_cell.angle_alpha   90.00
_cell.angle_beta   90.00
_cell.angle_gamma   90.00
#
_symmetry.space_group_name_H-M   'P 1'
#
loop_
_entity.id
_entity.type
_entity.pdbx_description
1 polymer ?
#
loop_
_entity_poly.entity_id
_entity_poly.type
_entity_poly.pdbx_seq_one_letter_code
_entity_poly.pdbx_strand_id
1 'polypeptide(L)'
;EKCYWNQPYVFRAAVGVCCLPWVFSFLFGMLSDIRPIYGCRRQPYMILGWTMVCIALLMMGVCPMPKPYHCEGPDGDILYGEPPCNPLAREHFFWYVLGIGMIQWGSVLACSAGSALLVDVRRQVP
;
A
#
# COMPACT_ATOMS: atom_id res chain seq x y z
N GLU A 1 -12.78 31.65 11.96
CA GLU A 1 -11.74 30.61 12.23
C GLU A 1 -12.00 29.28 11.49
N LYS A 2 -12.46 29.31 10.22
CA LYS A 2 -12.89 28.11 9.47
C LYS A 2 -11.88 27.66 8.40
N CYS A 3 -10.58 27.64 8.70
CA CYS A 3 -9.54 27.36 7.68
C CYS A 3 -8.61 26.16 7.98
N TYR A 4 -9.03 25.21 8.82
CA TYR A 4 -8.21 24.03 9.16
C TYR A 4 -8.88 22.67 8.92
N TRP A 5 -10.19 22.63 8.69
CA TRP A 5 -10.94 21.37 8.59
C TRP A 5 -11.04 20.80 7.17
N ASN A 6 -10.51 21.51 6.18
CA ASN A 6 -10.49 21.07 4.78
C ASN A 6 -9.06 21.13 4.27
N GLN A 7 -8.20 20.23 4.75
CA GLN A 7 -6.80 20.15 4.32
C GLN A 7 -6.63 19.08 3.23
N PRO A 8 -7.04 19.33 1.97
CA PRO A 8 -6.82 18.40 0.88
C PRO A 8 -5.32 18.09 0.70
N TYR A 9 -4.42 18.96 1.17
CA TYR A 9 -2.99 18.73 1.08
C TYR A 9 -2.50 17.52 1.88
N VAL A 10 -3.06 17.23 3.08
CA VAL A 10 -2.60 16.09 3.91
C VAL A 10 -2.98 14.79 3.23
N PHE A 11 -4.22 14.71 2.75
CA PHE A 11 -4.72 13.56 2.01
C PHE A 11 -3.95 13.37 0.69
N ARG A 12 -3.72 14.45 -0.08
CA ARG A 12 -2.95 14.39 -1.33
C ARG A 12 -1.50 13.96 -1.11
N ALA A 13 -0.87 14.42 -0.02
CA ALA A 13 0.46 13.98 0.35
C ALA A 13 0.48 12.47 0.71
N ALA A 14 -0.48 12.00 1.50
CA ALA A 14 -0.60 10.58 1.84
C ALA A 14 -0.81 9.70 0.61
N VAL A 15 -1.71 10.10 -0.30
CA VAL A 15 -1.91 9.40 -1.59
C VAL A 15 -0.62 9.42 -2.43
N GLY A 16 0.08 10.55 -2.46
CA GLY A 16 1.37 10.66 -3.13
C GLY A 16 2.37 9.64 -2.61
N VAL A 17 2.52 9.51 -1.28
CA VAL A 17 3.39 8.53 -0.63
C VAL A 17 3.00 7.10 -0.97
N CYS A 18 1.70 6.79 -1.02
CA CYS A 18 1.20 5.48 -1.44
C CYS A 18 1.48 5.17 -2.93
N CYS A 19 1.54 6.20 -3.79
CA CYS A 19 1.82 6.04 -5.21
C CYS A 19 3.32 6.07 -5.56
N LEU A 20 4.20 6.56 -4.68
CA LEU A 20 5.66 6.53 -4.88
C LEU A 20 6.23 5.20 -5.37
N PRO A 21 5.77 4.01 -4.89
CA PRO A 21 6.35 2.73 -5.28
C PRO A 21 6.21 2.45 -6.78
N TRP A 22 5.18 3.01 -7.42
CA TRP A 22 4.95 2.84 -8.86
C TRP A 22 6.11 3.39 -9.71
N VAL A 23 6.79 4.45 -9.26
CA VAL A 23 7.94 5.01 -9.99
C VAL A 23 9.13 4.05 -9.96
N PHE A 24 9.22 3.22 -8.91
CA PHE A 24 10.28 2.21 -8.74
C PHE A 24 10.04 0.91 -9.52
N SER A 25 8.88 0.76 -10.19
CA SER A 25 8.56 -0.42 -11.01
C SER A 25 9.66 -0.74 -12.04
N PHE A 26 10.29 0.30 -12.60
CA PHE A 26 11.39 0.15 -13.55
C PHE A 26 12.63 -0.52 -12.91
N LEU A 27 13.01 -0.11 -11.69
CA LEU A 27 14.16 -0.68 -11.00
C LEU A 27 13.92 -2.15 -10.64
N PHE A 28 12.72 -2.49 -10.18
CA PHE A 28 12.37 -3.88 -9.88
C PHE A 28 12.34 -4.78 -11.13
N GLY A 29 11.88 -4.24 -12.26
CA GLY A 29 12.00 -4.91 -13.56
C GLY A 29 13.46 -5.21 -13.90
N MET A 30 14.34 -4.21 -13.83
CA MET A 30 15.77 -4.36 -14.11
C MET A 30 16.47 -5.33 -13.14
N LEU A 31 16.15 -5.27 -11.84
CA LEU A 31 16.69 -6.17 -10.82
C LEU A 31 16.35 -7.64 -11.10
N SER A 32 15.14 -7.91 -11.59
CA SER A 32 14.71 -9.27 -11.96
C SER A 32 15.49 -9.83 -13.16
N ASP A 33 16.01 -8.96 -14.03
CA ASP A 33 16.76 -9.37 -15.22
C ASP A 33 18.24 -9.68 -14.94
N ILE A 34 18.83 -9.07 -13.90
CA ILE A 34 20.27 -9.14 -13.60
C ILE A 34 20.66 -10.39 -12.82
N ARG A 35 19.84 -10.88 -11.88
CA ARG A 35 20.20 -12.01 -11.02
C ARG A 35 19.22 -13.18 -11.15
N PRO A 36 19.57 -14.28 -11.82
CA PRO A 36 18.78 -15.50 -11.72
C PRO A 36 18.89 -16.08 -10.30
N ILE A 37 17.77 -16.14 -9.58
CA ILE A 37 17.67 -16.78 -8.27
C ILE A 37 17.35 -18.27 -8.47
N TYR A 38 18.18 -19.17 -7.93
CA TYR A 38 17.97 -20.64 -7.94
C TYR A 38 17.72 -21.29 -9.31
N GLY A 39 18.19 -20.69 -10.42
CA GLY A 39 18.01 -21.23 -11.77
C GLY A 39 16.65 -20.94 -12.42
N CYS A 40 15.69 -20.34 -11.70
CA CYS A 40 14.42 -19.85 -12.22
C CYS A 40 14.43 -18.32 -12.24
N ARG A 41 14.45 -17.70 -13.44
CA ARG A 41 14.80 -16.29 -13.58
C ARG A 41 13.68 -15.30 -13.15
N ARG A 42 12.41 -15.69 -13.15
CA ARG A 42 11.27 -14.75 -13.00
C ARG A 42 10.21 -15.13 -11.96
N GLN A 43 10.01 -16.42 -11.72
CA GLN A 43 9.06 -16.93 -10.73
C GLN A 43 9.39 -16.54 -9.26
N PRO A 44 10.65 -16.57 -8.78
CA PRO A 44 10.92 -16.29 -7.36
C PRO A 44 10.64 -14.82 -7.00
N TYR A 45 10.89 -13.87 -7.90
CA TYR A 45 10.63 -12.45 -7.68
C TYR A 45 9.14 -12.14 -7.54
N MET A 46 8.30 -12.82 -8.33
CA MET A 46 6.84 -12.69 -8.21
C MET A 46 6.34 -13.22 -6.87
N ILE A 47 6.82 -14.39 -6.44
CA ILE A 47 6.44 -15.00 -5.15
C ILE A 47 6.90 -14.11 -3.98
N LEU A 48 8.12 -13.57 -4.04
CA LEU A 48 8.62 -12.64 -3.03
C LEU A 48 7.75 -11.38 -2.90
N GLY A 49 7.30 -10.80 -4.01
CA GLY A 49 6.37 -9.66 -3.99
C GLY A 49 5.03 -10.00 -3.31
N TRP A 50 4.41 -11.11 -3.70
CA TRP A 50 3.14 -11.55 -3.11
C TRP A 50 3.26 -11.92 -1.63
N THR A 51 4.32 -12.61 -1.23
CA THR A 51 4.55 -12.94 0.19
C THR A 51 4.70 -11.69 1.04
N MET A 52 5.39 -10.65 0.54
CA MET A 52 5.50 -9.37 1.24
C MET A 52 4.12 -8.69 1.39
N VAL A 53 3.28 -8.73 0.35
CA VAL A 53 1.89 -8.22 0.41
C VAL A 53 1.06 -8.99 1.43
N CYS A 54 1.12 -10.33 1.42
CA CYS A 54 0.39 -11.15 2.37
C CYS A 54 0.80 -10.86 3.82
N ILE A 55 2.10 -10.74 4.10
CA ILE A 55 2.60 -10.41 5.44
C ILE A 55 2.13 -9.02 5.87
N ALA A 56 2.22 -8.03 4.98
CA ALA A 56 1.78 -6.67 5.30
C ALA A 56 0.27 -6.58 5.55
N LEU A 57 -0.55 -7.27 4.75
CA LEU A 57 -2.00 -7.36 4.95
C LEU A 57 -2.36 -8.11 6.25
N LEU A 58 -1.66 -9.19 6.56
CA LEU A 58 -1.85 -9.92 7.82
C LEU A 58 -1.54 -9.03 9.02
N MET A 59 -0.42 -8.29 9.00
CA MET A 59 -0.07 -7.36 10.06
C MET A 59 -1.13 -6.26 10.24
N MET A 60 -1.68 -5.73 9.15
CA MET A 60 -2.76 -4.74 9.24
C MET A 60 -4.10 -5.33 9.68
N GLY A 61 -4.39 -6.59 9.32
CA GLY A 61 -5.63 -7.27 9.67
C GLY A 61 -5.69 -7.76 11.11
N VAL A 62 -4.55 -8.13 11.70
CA VAL A 62 -4.48 -8.58 13.10
C VAL A 62 -4.47 -7.40 14.07
N CYS A 63 -4.02 -6.22 13.64
CA CYS A 63 -4.05 -5.01 14.46
C CYS A 63 -5.47 -4.41 14.55
N PRO A 64 -6.04 -4.25 15.76
CA PRO A 64 -7.36 -3.65 15.92
C PRO A 64 -7.35 -2.19 15.47
N MET A 65 -8.37 -1.78 14.72
CA MET A 65 -8.50 -0.41 14.24
C MET A 65 -8.79 0.53 15.43
N PRO A 66 -8.03 1.63 15.60
CA PRO A 66 -8.32 2.63 16.61
C PRO A 66 -9.62 3.36 16.30
N LYS A 67 -10.21 3.97 17.33
CA LYS A 67 -11.44 4.77 17.17
C LYS A 67 -11.26 5.86 16.10
N PRO A 68 -12.26 6.11 15.25
CA PRO A 68 -12.20 7.14 14.23
C PRO A 68 -12.02 8.54 14.84
N TYR A 69 -11.54 9.48 14.03
CA TYR A 69 -11.30 10.85 14.47
C TYR A 69 -12.60 11.57 14.85
N HIS A 70 -13.67 11.37 14.08
CA HIS A 70 -15.02 11.92 14.33
C HIS A 70 -15.90 10.89 15.05
N CYS A 71 -16.77 11.37 15.94
CA CYS A 71 -17.78 10.55 16.61
C CYS A 71 -18.90 10.17 15.62
N GLU A 72 -19.43 8.95 15.77
CA GLU A 72 -20.69 8.54 15.14
C GLU A 72 -21.83 8.80 16.14
N GLY A 73 -22.89 9.45 15.67
CA GLY A 73 -24.10 9.72 16.45
C GLY A 73 -25.03 8.50 16.55
N PRO A 74 -26.07 8.57 17.40
CA PRO A 74 -27.05 7.50 17.56
C PRO A 74 -27.79 7.15 16.27
N ASP A 75 -27.96 8.14 15.39
CA ASP A 75 -28.64 8.02 14.10
C ASP A 75 -27.70 7.50 12.99
N GLY A 76 -26.42 7.26 13.29
CA GLY A 76 -25.38 6.83 12.33
C GLY A 76 -24.69 7.98 11.60
N ASP A 77 -25.07 9.22 11.86
CA ASP A 77 -24.45 10.40 11.25
C ASP A 77 -23.10 10.75 11.89
N ILE A 78 -22.16 11.24 11.08
CA ILE A 78 -20.84 11.69 11.55
C ILE A 78 -20.97 13.10 12.16
N LEU A 79 -20.63 13.23 13.44
CA LEU A 79 -20.77 14.47 14.19
C LEU A 79 -19.56 15.39 13.97
N TYR A 80 -19.65 16.27 12.98
CA TYR A 80 -18.58 17.23 12.65
C TYR A 80 -18.52 18.45 13.57
N GLY A 81 -19.63 18.77 14.27
CA GLY A 81 -19.74 19.94 15.15
C GLY A 81 -19.25 19.70 16.57
N GLU A 82 -18.96 18.45 16.92
CA GLU A 82 -18.54 18.03 18.25
C GLU A 82 -17.02 17.87 18.34
N PRO A 83 -16.43 17.98 19.55
CA PRO A 83 -15.01 17.68 19.73
C PRO A 83 -14.70 16.23 19.30
N PRO A 84 -13.49 15.97 18.78
CA PRO A 84 -13.13 14.68 18.22
C PRO A 84 -13.13 13.56 19.27
N CYS A 85 -13.67 12.39 18.94
CA CYS A 85 -13.66 11.19 19.79
C CYS A 85 -12.24 10.76 20.13
N ASN A 86 -11.36 10.84 19.12
CA ASN A 86 -9.98 10.41 19.21
C ASN A 86 -9.04 11.50 18.66
N PRO A 87 -8.57 12.43 19.51
CA PRO A 87 -7.62 13.46 19.09
C PRO A 87 -6.26 12.87 18.66
N LEU A 88 -5.92 11.65 19.10
CA LEU A 88 -4.64 10.98 18.81
C LEU A 88 -4.65 10.23 17.47
N ALA A 89 -5.76 10.22 16.72
CA ALA A 89 -5.84 9.48 15.45
C ALA A 89 -4.81 9.98 14.41
N ARG A 90 -4.38 11.25 14.49
CA ARG A 90 -3.37 11.82 13.59
C ARG A 90 -1.99 11.19 13.79
N GLU A 91 -1.61 10.85 15.02
CA GLU A 91 -0.28 10.28 15.29
C GLU A 91 -0.19 8.85 14.78
N HIS A 92 -1.28 8.09 14.90
CA HIS A 92 -1.35 6.71 14.40
C HIS A 92 -1.49 6.63 12.88
N PHE A 93 -2.05 7.66 12.23
CA PHE A 93 -2.27 7.73 10.78
C PHE A 93 -0.99 7.44 9.97
N PHE A 94 0.16 7.96 10.40
CA PHE A 94 1.42 7.79 9.68
C PHE A 94 1.80 6.31 9.51
N TRP A 95 1.63 5.49 10.55
CA TRP A 95 1.93 4.06 10.51
C TRP A 95 1.02 3.30 9.55
N TYR A 96 -0.25 3.70 9.44
CA TYR A 96 -1.18 3.12 8.47
C TYR A 96 -0.80 3.48 7.03
N VAL A 97 -0.43 4.74 6.78
CA VAL A 97 0.03 5.17 5.45
C VAL A 97 1.31 4.43 5.06
N LEU A 98 2.24 4.23 5.99
CA LEU A 98 3.43 3.41 5.75
C LEU A 98 3.08 1.94 5.50
N GLY A 99 2.14 1.36 6.25
CA GLY A 99 1.66 0.00 6.05
C GLY A 99 1.06 -0.22 4.66
N ILE A 100 0.17 0.70 4.24
CA ILE A 100 -0.41 0.71 2.89
C ILE A 100 0.70 0.93 1.85
N GLY A 101 1.65 1.83 2.11
CA GLY A 101 2.82 2.04 1.26
C GLY A 101 3.61 0.75 1.04
N MET A 102 3.92 -0.01 2.10
CA MET A 102 4.62 -1.29 1.98
C MET A 102 3.86 -2.33 1.17
N ILE A 103 2.53 -2.36 1.27
CA ILE A 103 1.68 -3.19 0.40
C ILE A 103 1.90 -2.79 -1.06
N GLN A 104 1.87 -1.49 -1.37
CA GLN A 104 2.08 -0.99 -2.74
C GLN A 104 3.48 -1.34 -3.27
N TRP A 105 4.52 -1.30 -2.44
CA TRP A 105 5.87 -1.78 -2.81
C TRP A 105 5.88 -3.26 -3.21
N GLY A 106 5.20 -4.12 -2.46
CA GLY A 106 5.12 -5.55 -2.76
C GLY A 106 4.29 -5.86 -3.99
N SER A 107 3.18 -5.14 -4.17
CA SER A 107 2.34 -5.27 -5.37
C SER A 107 3.10 -4.86 -6.62
N VAL A 108 3.89 -3.79 -6.59
CA VAL A 108 4.71 -3.35 -7.72
C VAL A 108 5.76 -4.41 -8.11
N LEU A 109 6.46 -4.99 -7.13
CA LEU A 109 7.41 -6.08 -7.37
C LEU A 109 6.74 -7.30 -8.00
N ALA A 110 5.55 -7.68 -7.51
CA ALA A 110 4.81 -8.81 -8.04
C ALA A 110 4.29 -8.57 -9.47
N CYS A 111 3.71 -7.39 -9.75
CA CYS A 111 3.14 -7.04 -11.05
C CYS A 111 4.20 -6.91 -12.15
N SER A 112 5.34 -6.28 -11.84
CA SER A 112 6.46 -6.14 -12.79
C SER A 112 7.03 -7.51 -13.19
N ALA A 113 7.27 -8.39 -12.23
CA ALA A 113 7.73 -9.76 -12.49
C ALA A 113 6.67 -10.61 -13.23
N GLY A 114 5.40 -10.48 -12.86
CA GLY A 114 4.30 -11.22 -13.48
C GLY A 114 4.10 -10.88 -14.96
N SER A 115 4.23 -9.59 -15.32
CA SER A 115 4.13 -9.13 -16.71
C SER A 115 5.25 -9.71 -17.57
N ALA A 116 6.48 -9.73 -17.05
CA ALA A 116 7.62 -10.32 -17.74
C ALA A 116 7.48 -11.86 -17.88
N LEU A 117 6.92 -12.54 -16.87
CA LEU A 117 6.68 -13.98 -16.92
C LEU A 117 5.61 -14.34 -17.96
N LEU A 118 4.53 -13.58 -18.04
CA LEU A 118 3.44 -13.82 -19.00
C LEU A 118 3.94 -13.79 -20.44
N VAL A 119 4.83 -12.84 -20.77
CA VAL A 119 5.45 -12.74 -22.10
C VAL A 119 6.32 -13.97 -22.40
N ASP A 120 7.08 -14.46 -21.42
CA ASP A 120 7.91 -15.66 -21.61
C ASP A 120 7.06 -16.91 -21.81
N VAL A 121 6.01 -17.08 -21.01
CA VAL A 121 5.06 -18.18 -21.17
C VAL A 121 4.40 -18.11 -22.55
N ARG A 122 3.99 -16.91 -22.98
CA ARG A 122 3.40 -16.72 -24.32
C ARG A 122 4.35 -17.11 -25.44
N ARG A 123 5.66 -16.89 -25.28
CA ARG A 123 6.68 -17.29 -26.27
C ARG A 123 6.94 -18.79 -26.33
N GLN A 124 6.58 -19.54 -25.28
CA GLN A 124 6.76 -20.99 -25.23
C GLN A 124 5.61 -21.77 -25.89
N VAL A 125 4.45 -21.14 -26.05
CA VAL A 125 3.30 -21.74 -26.73
C VAL A 125 3.42 -21.48 -28.24
N PRO A 126 3.40 -22.52 -29.09
CA PRO A 126 3.53 -22.39 -30.55
C PRO A 126 2.35 -21.65 -31.20
#